data_AF-A0A5B9QDW0-F1
#
_entry.id   AF-A0A5B9QDW0-F1
#
_cell.length_a   1.000
_cell.length_b   1.000
_cell.length_c   1.000
_cell.angle_alpha   90.00
_cell.angle_beta   90.00
_cell.angle_gamma   90.00
#
_symmetry.space_group_name_H-M   'P 1'
#
loop_
_entity.id
_entity.type
_entity.pdbx_description
1 polymer ?
#
loop_
_entity_poly.entity_id
_entity_poly.type
_entity_poly.pdbx_seq_one_letter_code
_entity_poly.pdbx_strand_id
1 'polypeptide(L)'
;MSPLQRIITSLIATLAFCPPVAHAWNALGHKVIAEIAWQTLSPEKQSEIADTLKRHPRYAEDFRDLETDQEIFLHAATWPDIARGIRGPDRDKFDKPIWHYVNFPIGEGKTNLATNPKDSKSISWNVMQATNFCESVINSEAPPQEKALAYSWLLHLVGDAHQPMHSTALFSERFSKGDRGGNSIKLAKGQNLHSVWDNFIGRSHTLNNVRLKVFQLKSQPEFWEVDTTGNIFDWIQESHKLAVEYAYDDAILNAIEGTEDIPPIVLPESYYKQAGEHARARVVAAGLRLGAMLGGKQEHIAKNQTTEPAYDSEVEDRSPLAAEPTSRVNAKADISSSPTTGYWLNTSSNVRHNPSCTNFKNTKRGRHCRPDEGKPCGICGG
;
A
#
# COMPACT_ATOMS: atom_id res chain seq x y z
N MET A 1 -41.92 -19.37 4.60
CA MET A 1 -41.22 -18.19 5.15
C MET A 1 -42.13 -16.99 5.03
N SER A 2 -42.35 -16.25 6.11
CA SER A 2 -43.22 -15.07 6.09
C SER A 2 -42.64 -13.98 5.17
N PRO A 3 -43.46 -13.04 4.67
CA PRO A 3 -42.96 -11.91 3.87
C PRO A 3 -41.83 -11.14 4.58
N LEU A 4 -41.91 -11.06 5.91
CA LEU A 4 -40.89 -10.46 6.77
C LEU A 4 -39.57 -11.24 6.78
N GLN A 5 -39.62 -12.58 6.76
CA GLN A 5 -38.42 -13.42 6.65
C GLN A 5 -37.74 -13.27 5.28
N ARG A 6 -38.49 -13.06 4.19
CA ARG A 6 -37.92 -12.79 2.86
C ARG A 6 -37.20 -11.44 2.80
N ILE A 7 -37.75 -10.42 3.47
CA ILE A 7 -37.12 -9.09 3.56
C ILE A 7 -35.84 -9.14 4.40
N ILE A 8 -35.82 -9.88 5.53
CA ILE A 8 -34.63 -10.03 6.36
C ILE A 8 -33.54 -10.86 5.65
N THR A 9 -33.92 -11.90 4.89
CA THR A 9 -32.95 -12.70 4.12
C THR A 9 -32.40 -11.90 2.93
N SER A 10 -33.19 -11.03 2.30
CA SER A 10 -32.72 -10.09 1.27
C SER A 10 -31.86 -8.95 1.84
N LEU A 11 -32.13 -8.44 3.05
CA LEU A 11 -31.30 -7.41 3.69
C LEU A 11 -29.94 -7.93 4.15
N ILE A 12 -29.85 -9.20 4.57
CA ILE A 12 -28.56 -9.82 4.95
C ILE A 12 -27.73 -10.15 3.69
N ALA A 13 -28.37 -10.45 2.55
CA ALA A 13 -27.69 -10.65 1.28
C ALA A 13 -27.24 -9.35 0.58
N THR A 14 -27.66 -8.17 1.07
CA THR A 14 -27.23 -6.85 0.59
C THR A 14 -26.26 -6.14 1.52
N LEU A 15 -25.73 -6.80 2.57
CA LEU A 15 -24.44 -6.39 3.13
C LEU A 15 -23.36 -6.71 2.11
N ALA A 16 -23.18 -5.72 1.25
CA ALA A 16 -22.15 -5.55 0.26
C ALA A 16 -20.90 -6.35 0.58
N PHE A 17 -20.62 -7.34 -0.27
CA PHE A 17 -19.28 -7.56 -0.77
C PHE A 17 -18.77 -6.21 -1.31
N CYS A 18 -18.31 -5.32 -0.44
CA CYS A 18 -17.29 -4.36 -0.84
C CYS A 18 -16.07 -5.25 -1.10
N PRO A 19 -15.67 -5.45 -2.37
CA PRO A 19 -14.40 -6.11 -2.57
C PRO A 19 -13.32 -5.32 -1.82
N PRO A 20 -12.32 -6.01 -1.23
CA PRO A 20 -11.16 -5.30 -0.70
C PRO A 20 -10.66 -4.36 -1.79
N VAL A 21 -10.56 -3.11 -1.40
CA VAL A 21 -10.05 -2.03 -2.21
C VAL A 21 -8.57 -2.37 -2.36
N ALA A 22 -8.21 -2.90 -3.53
CA ALA A 22 -6.85 -3.10 -3.97
C ALA A 22 -6.20 -1.72 -4.03
N HIS A 23 -5.54 -1.33 -2.94
CA HIS A 23 -4.52 -0.30 -2.95
C HIS A 23 -3.34 -0.90 -3.72
N ALA A 24 -2.61 -0.13 -4.51
CA ALA A 24 -1.33 -0.61 -4.98
C ALA A 24 -0.36 -0.69 -3.81
N TRP A 25 0.95 -0.48 -4.06
CA TRP A 25 1.87 -0.19 -2.97
C TRP A 25 1.17 0.60 -1.89
N ASN A 26 1.23 0.16 -0.64
CA ASN A 26 0.53 0.90 0.38
C ASN A 26 1.09 2.35 0.47
N ALA A 27 0.52 3.18 1.35
CA ALA A 27 0.97 4.55 1.50
C ALA A 27 2.50 4.70 1.71
N LEU A 28 3.17 3.75 2.40
CA LEU A 28 4.62 3.76 2.53
C LEU A 28 5.30 3.53 1.17
N GLY A 29 4.91 2.50 0.43
CA GLY A 29 5.54 2.20 -0.86
C GLY A 29 5.43 3.36 -1.85
N HIS A 30 4.25 3.99 -1.99
CA HIS A 30 4.11 5.20 -2.83
C HIS A 30 4.98 6.36 -2.36
N LYS A 31 5.04 6.62 -1.05
CA LYS A 31 5.90 7.69 -0.53
C LYS A 31 7.39 7.39 -0.72
N VAL A 32 7.81 6.13 -0.64
CA VAL A 32 9.20 5.73 -0.91
C VAL A 32 9.55 5.93 -2.38
N ILE A 33 8.66 5.54 -3.30
CA ILE A 33 8.81 5.80 -4.74
C ILE A 33 8.93 7.31 -5.00
N ALA A 34 8.03 8.10 -4.41
CA ALA A 34 8.04 9.56 -4.53
C ALA A 34 9.29 10.19 -3.91
N GLU A 35 9.77 9.69 -2.77
CA GLU A 35 11.01 10.15 -2.13
C GLU A 35 12.24 9.88 -2.99
N ILE A 36 12.33 8.71 -3.62
CA ILE A 36 13.41 8.40 -4.57
C ILE A 36 13.36 9.36 -5.75
N ALA A 37 12.17 9.56 -6.35
CA ALA A 37 11.98 10.51 -7.44
C ALA A 37 12.35 11.94 -7.03
N TRP A 38 11.90 12.39 -5.86
CA TRP A 38 12.20 13.71 -5.29
C TRP A 38 13.71 13.97 -5.20
N GLN A 39 14.48 12.99 -4.75
CA GLN A 39 15.95 13.09 -4.66
C GLN A 39 16.66 13.17 -6.01
N THR A 40 16.00 12.83 -7.12
CA THR A 40 16.56 13.04 -8.47
C THR A 40 16.35 14.46 -9.02
N LEU A 41 15.42 15.21 -8.44
CA LEU A 41 15.02 16.52 -8.96
C LEU A 41 16.00 17.61 -8.48
N SER A 42 16.19 18.64 -9.30
CA SER A 42 16.87 19.86 -8.81
C SER A 42 15.97 20.62 -7.83
N PRO A 43 16.52 21.46 -6.94
CA PRO A 43 15.72 22.28 -6.02
C PRO A 43 14.68 23.15 -6.74
N GLU A 44 15.01 23.67 -7.93
CA GLU A 44 14.09 24.47 -8.73
C GLU A 44 12.90 23.64 -9.21
N LYS A 45 13.16 22.42 -9.70
CA LYS A 45 12.11 21.51 -10.17
C LYS A 45 11.24 20.99 -9.01
N GLN A 46 11.85 20.75 -7.85
CA GLN A 46 11.14 20.43 -6.60
C GLN A 46 10.13 21.52 -6.24
N SER A 47 10.58 22.78 -6.20
CA SER A 47 9.72 23.94 -5.91
C SER A 47 8.63 24.12 -6.96
N GLU A 48 8.95 24.01 -8.25
CA GLU A 48 7.99 24.16 -9.36
C GLU A 48 6.83 23.16 -9.27
N ILE A 49 7.15 21.89 -9.04
CA ILE A 49 6.12 20.85 -8.93
C ILE A 49 5.32 21.04 -7.65
N ALA A 50 5.96 21.34 -6.52
CA ALA A 50 5.27 21.60 -5.26
C ALA A 50 4.32 22.80 -5.36
N ASP A 51 4.74 23.89 -6.00
CA ASP A 51 3.89 25.06 -6.22
C ASP A 51 2.69 24.75 -7.13
N THR A 52 2.87 23.86 -8.11
CA THR A 52 1.76 23.35 -8.90
C THR A 52 0.82 22.51 -8.05
N LEU A 53 1.34 21.58 -7.23
CA LEU A 53 0.54 20.75 -6.32
C LEU A 53 -0.22 21.58 -5.27
N LYS A 54 0.29 22.75 -4.86
CA LYS A 54 -0.44 23.71 -4.01
C LYS A 54 -1.72 24.25 -4.67
N ARG A 55 -1.89 24.07 -5.98
CA ARG A 55 -3.10 24.40 -6.75
C ARG A 55 -4.07 23.23 -6.87
N HIS A 56 -3.83 22.12 -6.18
CA HIS A 56 -4.73 20.97 -6.22
C HIS A 56 -6.18 21.36 -5.87
N PRO A 57 -7.21 20.88 -6.60
CA PRO A 57 -8.61 21.23 -6.37
C PRO A 57 -9.11 20.95 -4.95
N ARG A 58 -8.41 20.04 -4.24
CA ARG A 58 -8.69 19.64 -2.87
C ARG A 58 -7.54 19.98 -1.90
N TYR A 59 -6.76 21.01 -2.21
CA TYR A 59 -5.62 21.39 -1.38
C TYR A 59 -6.06 21.71 0.06
N ALA A 60 -7.16 22.45 0.21
CA ALA A 60 -7.69 22.83 1.51
C ALA A 60 -8.18 21.63 2.35
N GLU A 61 -8.60 20.54 1.73
CA GLU A 61 -9.12 19.38 2.43
C GLU A 61 -8.03 18.35 2.72
N ASP A 62 -7.14 18.12 1.75
CA ASP A 62 -6.28 16.95 1.74
C ASP A 62 -4.79 17.30 1.92
N PHE A 63 -4.37 18.56 1.75
CA PHE A 63 -2.95 18.97 1.76
C PHE A 63 -2.59 20.08 2.75
N ARG A 64 -3.57 20.80 3.30
CA ARG A 64 -3.37 22.05 4.07
C ARG A 64 -2.45 21.95 5.30
N ASP A 65 -2.32 20.76 5.88
CA ASP A 65 -1.55 20.53 7.10
C ASP A 65 -0.12 20.05 6.81
N LEU A 66 0.29 20.02 5.54
CA LEU A 66 1.64 19.67 5.10
C LEU A 66 2.51 20.93 5.06
N GLU A 67 3.65 20.90 5.74
CA GLU A 67 4.46 22.10 5.97
C GLU A 67 5.53 22.31 4.91
N THR A 68 6.05 21.22 4.32
CA THR A 68 7.15 21.27 3.36
C THR A 68 6.74 20.85 1.94
N ASP A 69 7.46 21.36 0.95
CA ASP A 69 7.29 20.96 -0.46
C ASP A 69 7.47 19.45 -0.67
N GLN A 70 8.40 18.84 0.07
CA GLN A 70 8.63 17.40 0.05
C GLN A 70 7.40 16.64 0.58
N GLU A 71 6.82 17.08 1.69
CA GLU A 71 5.61 16.44 2.23
C GLU A 71 4.43 16.54 1.28
N ILE A 72 4.24 17.69 0.62
CA ILE A 72 3.21 17.90 -0.41
C ILE A 72 3.43 16.91 -1.57
N PHE A 73 4.66 16.78 -2.06
CA PHE A 73 5.00 15.87 -3.16
C PHE A 73 4.78 14.39 -2.79
N LEU A 74 5.27 13.95 -1.63
CA LEU A 74 5.08 12.59 -1.14
C LEU A 74 3.59 12.28 -0.88
N HIS A 75 2.83 13.24 -0.34
CA HIS A 75 1.39 13.08 -0.12
C HIS A 75 0.63 12.94 -1.43
N ALA A 76 0.97 13.75 -2.45
CA ALA A 76 0.34 13.70 -3.76
C ALA A 76 0.42 12.29 -4.39
N ALA A 77 1.53 11.57 -4.19
CA ALA A 77 1.69 10.19 -4.67
C ALA A 77 0.73 9.18 -4.00
N THR A 78 0.13 9.52 -2.86
CA THR A 78 -0.87 8.68 -2.17
C THR A 78 -2.31 9.16 -2.39
N TRP A 79 -2.48 10.37 -2.92
CA TRP A 79 -3.77 11.04 -3.00
C TRP A 79 -4.81 10.29 -3.85
N PRO A 80 -4.48 9.65 -4.99
CA PRO A 80 -5.47 8.90 -5.77
C PRO A 80 -6.18 7.79 -4.97
N ASP A 81 -5.47 7.14 -4.03
CA ASP A 81 -6.08 6.17 -3.14
C ASP A 81 -6.91 6.82 -2.02
N ILE A 82 -6.49 7.99 -1.52
CA ILE A 82 -7.29 8.82 -0.60
C ILE A 82 -8.61 9.22 -1.27
N ALA A 83 -8.58 9.56 -2.56
CA ALA A 83 -9.73 10.01 -3.33
C ALA A 83 -10.86 8.98 -3.38
N ARG A 84 -10.55 7.68 -3.24
CA ARG A 84 -11.54 6.58 -3.16
C ARG A 84 -12.43 6.68 -1.93
N GLY A 85 -11.93 7.33 -0.87
CA GLY A 85 -12.66 7.61 0.37
C GLY A 85 -13.56 8.85 0.30
N ILE A 86 -13.47 9.65 -0.76
CA ILE A 86 -14.32 10.85 -0.94
C ILE A 86 -15.77 10.42 -1.05
N ARG A 87 -16.64 11.11 -0.30
CA ARG A 87 -18.08 10.87 -0.28
C ARG A 87 -18.82 11.97 -1.04
N GLY A 88 -20.00 11.63 -1.53
CA GLY A 88 -20.86 12.59 -2.22
C GLY A 88 -20.50 12.77 -3.69
N PRO A 89 -21.00 13.86 -4.33
CA PRO A 89 -20.94 14.03 -5.78
C PRO A 89 -19.51 14.19 -6.34
N ASP A 90 -18.56 14.60 -5.50
CA ASP A 90 -17.15 14.71 -5.90
C ASP A 90 -16.45 13.36 -6.04
N ARG A 91 -17.05 12.27 -5.55
CA ARG A 91 -16.44 10.93 -5.66
C ARG A 91 -16.20 10.56 -7.12
N ASP A 92 -17.21 10.64 -7.98
CA ASP A 92 -17.08 10.22 -9.38
C ASP A 92 -16.11 11.12 -10.16
N LYS A 93 -15.93 12.36 -9.70
CA LYS A 93 -14.96 13.30 -10.26
C LYS A 93 -13.52 12.85 -10.01
N PHE A 94 -13.22 12.30 -8.83
CA PHE A 94 -11.84 12.02 -8.43
C PHE A 94 -11.50 10.52 -8.37
N ASP A 95 -12.42 9.66 -7.93
CA ASP A 95 -12.23 8.20 -7.89
C ASP A 95 -12.17 7.64 -9.33
N LYS A 96 -11.04 7.01 -9.69
CA LYS A 96 -10.81 6.37 -10.98
C LYS A 96 -10.32 4.94 -10.77
N PRO A 97 -11.18 4.02 -10.33
CA PRO A 97 -10.74 2.71 -9.84
C PRO A 97 -10.02 1.86 -10.89
N ILE A 98 -10.32 2.07 -12.17
CA ILE A 98 -9.74 1.30 -13.28
C ILE A 98 -8.34 1.84 -13.66
N TRP A 99 -8.04 3.10 -13.33
CA TRP A 99 -6.75 3.70 -13.69
C TRP A 99 -5.59 3.01 -12.98
N HIS A 100 -5.81 2.35 -11.85
CA HIS A 100 -4.74 1.77 -11.04
C HIS A 100 -4.11 0.51 -11.64
N TYR A 101 -4.73 -0.17 -12.60
CA TYR A 101 -4.26 -1.50 -13.00
C TYR A 101 -4.60 -1.84 -14.44
N VAL A 102 -3.94 -2.88 -14.95
CA VAL A 102 -4.31 -3.63 -16.15
C VAL A 102 -4.19 -5.12 -15.81
N ASN A 103 -5.04 -5.98 -16.37
CA ASN A 103 -4.97 -7.42 -16.11
C ASN A 103 -4.47 -8.16 -17.34
N PHE A 104 -3.16 -8.23 -17.54
CA PHE A 104 -2.60 -9.24 -18.45
C PHE A 104 -2.87 -10.64 -17.90
N PRO A 105 -3.32 -11.61 -18.72
CA PRO A 105 -3.72 -12.91 -18.21
C PRO A 105 -2.52 -13.76 -17.79
N ILE A 106 -2.61 -14.39 -16.63
CA ILE A 106 -1.85 -15.62 -16.32
C ILE A 106 -2.78 -16.80 -16.57
N GLY A 107 -2.33 -17.76 -17.38
CA GLY A 107 -3.16 -18.87 -17.88
C GLY A 107 -3.99 -18.50 -19.12
N GLU A 108 -5.00 -19.32 -19.43
CA GLU A 108 -5.88 -19.09 -20.58
C GLU A 108 -6.93 -18.00 -20.26
N GLY A 109 -6.60 -16.76 -20.61
CA GLY A 109 -7.46 -15.60 -20.39
C GLY A 109 -7.27 -14.51 -21.44
N LYS A 110 -7.99 -13.41 -21.28
CA LYS A 110 -7.84 -12.20 -22.12
C LYS A 110 -7.60 -11.00 -21.23
N THR A 111 -6.82 -10.05 -21.75
CA THR A 111 -6.63 -8.77 -21.08
C THR A 111 -7.97 -8.08 -20.86
N ASN A 112 -8.21 -7.57 -19.66
CA ASN A 112 -9.50 -6.99 -19.26
C ASN A 112 -9.87 -5.71 -20.04
N LEU A 113 -8.87 -4.98 -20.53
CA LEU A 113 -9.02 -3.70 -21.22
C LEU A 113 -8.09 -3.62 -22.43
N ALA A 114 -8.46 -2.77 -23.40
CA ALA A 114 -7.58 -2.43 -24.50
C ALA A 114 -6.25 -1.89 -23.95
N THR A 115 -5.14 -2.35 -24.48
CA THR A 115 -3.78 -1.92 -24.07
C THR A 115 -3.27 -0.77 -24.93
N ASN A 116 -3.83 -0.59 -26.13
CA ASN A 116 -3.54 0.52 -27.02
C ASN A 116 -4.60 1.64 -26.84
N PRO A 117 -4.18 2.89 -26.55
CA PRO A 117 -5.09 4.03 -26.46
C PRO A 117 -5.98 4.22 -27.69
N LYS A 118 -5.46 3.95 -28.89
CA LYS A 118 -6.20 4.14 -30.16
C LYS A 118 -7.34 3.13 -30.36
N ASP A 119 -7.23 1.98 -29.71
CA ASP A 119 -8.21 0.89 -29.83
C ASP A 119 -9.27 0.96 -28.71
N SER A 120 -9.14 1.91 -27.78
CA SER A 120 -10.09 2.10 -26.69
C SER A 120 -11.37 2.80 -27.18
N LYS A 121 -12.38 2.01 -27.53
CA LYS A 121 -13.79 2.47 -27.52
C LYS A 121 -14.34 2.62 -26.09
N SER A 122 -13.56 2.28 -25.07
CA SER A 122 -13.93 2.30 -23.66
C SER A 122 -13.88 3.71 -23.09
N ILE A 123 -14.86 4.03 -22.24
CA ILE A 123 -14.91 5.26 -21.43
C ILE A 123 -13.90 5.19 -20.26
N SER A 124 -13.29 4.03 -19.98
CA SER A 124 -12.33 3.85 -18.88
C SER A 124 -10.92 3.49 -19.37
N TRP A 125 -9.94 4.30 -18.97
CA TRP A 125 -8.50 4.05 -19.14
C TRP A 125 -7.96 3.11 -18.06
N ASN A 126 -7.02 2.25 -18.45
CA ASN A 126 -6.15 1.52 -17.51
C ASN A 126 -4.91 2.35 -17.16
N VAL A 127 -4.05 1.81 -16.29
CA VAL A 127 -2.81 2.46 -15.82
C VAL A 127 -1.91 3.00 -16.93
N MET A 128 -1.81 2.33 -18.09
CA MET A 128 -0.99 2.82 -19.21
C MET A 128 -1.58 4.08 -19.83
N GLN A 129 -2.88 4.05 -20.16
CA GLN A 129 -3.52 5.20 -20.80
C GLN A 129 -3.67 6.37 -19.83
N ALA A 130 -3.98 6.09 -18.55
CA ALA A 130 -4.08 7.11 -17.52
C ALA A 130 -2.73 7.79 -17.26
N THR A 131 -1.62 7.03 -17.22
CA THR A 131 -0.27 7.58 -17.09
C THR A 131 0.08 8.50 -18.26
N ASN A 132 -0.09 8.03 -19.50
CA ASN A 132 0.19 8.83 -20.69
C ASN A 132 -0.69 10.08 -20.77
N PHE A 133 -1.96 9.98 -20.35
CA PHE A 133 -2.86 11.12 -20.27
C PHE A 133 -2.35 12.15 -19.26
N CYS A 134 -2.00 11.73 -18.04
CA CYS A 134 -1.50 12.64 -17.00
C CYS A 134 -0.21 13.34 -17.45
N GLU A 135 0.72 12.60 -18.05
CA GLU A 135 1.93 13.18 -18.65
C GLU A 135 1.60 14.22 -19.73
N SER A 136 0.63 13.95 -20.61
CA SER A 136 0.22 14.90 -21.63
C SER A 136 -0.40 16.17 -21.04
N VAL A 137 -1.18 16.07 -19.95
CA VAL A 137 -1.78 17.22 -19.27
C VAL A 137 -0.69 18.08 -18.62
N ILE A 138 0.26 17.46 -17.92
CA ILE A 138 1.38 18.14 -17.27
C ILE A 138 2.17 18.97 -18.29
N ASN A 139 2.44 18.40 -19.46
CA ASN A 139 3.23 19.01 -20.54
C ASN A 139 2.43 19.96 -21.47
N SER A 140 1.14 20.19 -21.20
CA SER A 140 0.29 21.07 -22.00
C SER A 140 0.13 22.47 -21.39
N GLU A 141 -0.72 23.32 -21.98
CA GLU A 141 -1.15 24.61 -21.40
C GLU A 141 -2.38 24.45 -20.48
N ALA A 142 -2.63 23.25 -19.94
CA ALA A 142 -3.74 23.01 -19.04
C ALA A 142 -3.67 23.89 -17.78
N PRO A 143 -4.83 24.26 -17.18
CA PRO A 143 -4.88 25.04 -15.96
C PRO A 143 -4.06 24.42 -14.81
N PRO A 144 -3.48 25.23 -13.90
CA PRO A 144 -2.66 24.71 -12.80
C PRO A 144 -3.35 23.65 -11.93
N GLN A 145 -4.67 23.77 -11.73
CA GLN A 145 -5.47 22.81 -10.97
C GLN A 145 -5.54 21.44 -11.65
N GLU A 146 -5.63 21.41 -12.98
CA GLU A 146 -5.65 20.18 -13.77
C GLU A 146 -4.26 19.54 -13.78
N LYS A 147 -3.20 20.35 -13.92
CA LYS A 147 -1.82 19.89 -13.79
C LYS A 147 -1.52 19.32 -12.40
N ALA A 148 -2.02 19.94 -11.33
CA ALA A 148 -1.86 19.45 -9.96
C ALA A 148 -2.51 18.07 -9.76
N LEU A 149 -3.72 17.89 -10.33
CA LEU A 149 -4.41 16.60 -10.31
C LEU A 149 -3.67 15.56 -11.16
N ALA A 150 -3.19 15.96 -12.34
CA ALA A 150 -2.41 15.09 -13.22
C ALA A 150 -1.07 14.67 -12.59
N TYR A 151 -0.37 15.56 -11.87
CA TYR A 151 0.81 15.19 -11.08
C TYR A 151 0.45 14.16 -10.01
N SER A 152 -0.60 14.39 -9.22
CA SER A 152 -1.03 13.45 -8.17
C SER A 152 -1.29 12.04 -8.73
N TRP A 153 -1.97 11.97 -9.88
CA TRP A 153 -2.18 10.71 -10.59
C TRP A 153 -0.89 10.14 -11.18
N LEU A 154 -0.04 10.93 -11.86
CA LEU A 154 1.20 10.45 -12.45
C LEU A 154 2.13 9.83 -11.40
N LEU A 155 2.32 10.52 -10.28
CA LEU A 155 3.15 10.07 -9.16
C LEU A 155 2.69 8.70 -8.62
N HIS A 156 1.37 8.50 -8.55
CA HIS A 156 0.76 7.26 -8.07
C HIS A 156 0.85 6.14 -9.12
N LEU A 157 0.40 6.41 -10.34
CA LEU A 157 0.25 5.41 -11.41
C LEU A 157 1.58 4.82 -11.87
N VAL A 158 2.66 5.60 -11.84
CA VAL A 158 4.00 5.06 -12.11
C VAL A 158 4.39 4.06 -11.02
N GLY A 159 3.99 4.28 -9.77
CA GLY A 159 4.13 3.28 -8.71
C GLY A 159 3.31 2.02 -8.94
N ASP A 160 2.02 2.17 -9.27
CA ASP A 160 1.11 1.05 -9.56
C ASP A 160 1.64 0.19 -10.71
N ALA A 161 2.10 0.83 -11.78
CA ALA A 161 2.67 0.16 -12.94
C ALA A 161 3.86 -0.75 -12.58
N HIS A 162 4.57 -0.44 -11.49
CA HIS A 162 5.69 -1.22 -11.01
C HIS A 162 5.33 -2.32 -10.00
N GLN A 163 4.08 -2.36 -9.52
CA GLN A 163 3.56 -3.40 -8.63
C GLN A 163 3.10 -4.61 -9.47
N PRO A 164 3.75 -5.79 -9.38
CA PRO A 164 3.41 -6.97 -10.18
C PRO A 164 1.91 -7.34 -10.20
N MET A 165 1.23 -7.26 -9.06
CA MET A 165 -0.19 -7.60 -8.92
C MET A 165 -1.14 -6.59 -9.56
N HIS A 166 -0.67 -5.40 -9.96
CA HIS A 166 -1.41 -4.39 -10.71
C HIS A 166 -1.30 -4.56 -12.23
N SER A 167 -0.47 -5.49 -12.68
CA SER A 167 -0.24 -5.77 -14.10
C SER A 167 -1.02 -6.98 -14.61
N THR A 168 -1.64 -7.77 -13.73
CA THR A 168 -2.10 -9.10 -14.09
C THR A 168 -3.35 -9.56 -13.35
N ALA A 169 -4.02 -10.55 -13.91
CA ALA A 169 -4.93 -11.42 -13.17
C ALA A 169 -4.75 -12.86 -13.61
N LEU A 170 -4.88 -13.78 -12.65
CA LEU A 170 -4.86 -15.21 -12.90
C LEU A 170 -6.23 -15.71 -13.33
N PHE A 171 -6.27 -16.37 -14.50
CA PHE A 171 -7.47 -16.97 -15.07
C PHE A 171 -7.37 -18.49 -14.96
N SER A 172 -8.42 -19.09 -14.41
CA SER A 172 -8.59 -20.54 -14.27
C SER A 172 -10.06 -20.89 -14.22
N GLU A 173 -10.40 -22.18 -14.14
CA GLU A 173 -11.79 -22.62 -13.96
C GLU A 173 -12.43 -21.97 -12.71
N ARG A 174 -11.65 -21.83 -11.64
CA ARG A 174 -12.01 -21.11 -10.41
C ARG A 174 -12.15 -19.60 -10.62
N PHE A 175 -11.27 -19.01 -11.43
CA PHE A 175 -11.17 -17.56 -11.64
C PHE A 175 -11.51 -17.18 -13.08
N SER A 176 -12.72 -17.50 -13.53
CA SER A 176 -13.18 -17.23 -14.90
C SER A 176 -13.15 -15.76 -15.32
N LYS A 177 -13.17 -14.82 -14.35
CA LYS A 177 -13.05 -13.36 -14.57
C LYS A 177 -11.70 -12.79 -14.14
N GLY A 178 -10.73 -13.65 -13.86
CA GLY A 178 -9.50 -13.29 -13.20
C GLY A 178 -9.67 -13.27 -11.68
N ASP A 179 -8.58 -13.54 -10.98
CA ASP A 179 -8.50 -13.54 -9.51
C ASP A 179 -8.40 -12.12 -8.90
N ARG A 180 -8.52 -11.08 -9.74
CA ARG A 180 -8.41 -9.67 -9.37
C ARG A 180 -7.00 -9.31 -8.89
N GLY A 181 -5.98 -9.81 -9.57
CA GLY A 181 -4.58 -9.52 -9.27
C GLY A 181 -4.20 -10.03 -7.89
N GLY A 182 -4.52 -11.28 -7.54
CA GLY A 182 -4.23 -11.88 -6.24
C GLY A 182 -5.19 -11.53 -5.10
N ASN A 183 -6.16 -10.62 -5.29
CA ASN A 183 -7.09 -10.28 -4.22
C ASN A 183 -8.01 -11.45 -3.83
N SER A 184 -8.27 -12.37 -4.77
CA SER A 184 -9.09 -13.57 -4.53
C SER A 184 -8.29 -14.75 -3.96
N ILE A 185 -6.97 -14.61 -3.84
CA ILE A 185 -6.06 -15.67 -3.37
C ILE A 185 -5.78 -15.44 -1.89
N LYS A 186 -6.42 -16.23 -1.03
CA LYS A 186 -6.26 -16.17 0.43
C LYS A 186 -5.02 -16.92 0.87
N LEU A 187 -4.23 -16.31 1.76
CA LEU A 187 -3.02 -16.88 2.34
C LEU A 187 -3.22 -17.19 3.82
N ALA A 188 -2.52 -18.22 4.32
CA ALA A 188 -2.65 -18.72 5.69
C ALA A 188 -2.33 -17.68 6.77
N LYS A 189 -1.54 -16.65 6.46
CA LYS A 189 -1.24 -15.53 7.35
C LYS A 189 -2.39 -14.51 7.51
N GLY A 190 -3.59 -14.86 7.06
CA GLY A 190 -4.80 -14.01 7.20
C GLY A 190 -4.87 -12.84 6.21
N GLN A 191 -4.02 -12.87 5.18
CA GLN A 191 -3.91 -11.85 4.12
C GLN A 191 -4.31 -12.46 2.78
N ASN A 192 -4.49 -11.61 1.75
CA ASN A 192 -4.53 -12.09 0.37
C ASN A 192 -3.20 -11.79 -0.35
N LEU A 193 -2.93 -12.48 -1.45
CA LEU A 193 -1.68 -12.35 -2.21
C LEU A 193 -1.38 -10.91 -2.60
N HIS A 194 -2.38 -10.18 -3.13
CA HIS A 194 -2.23 -8.78 -3.50
C HIS A 194 -1.72 -7.93 -2.33
N SER A 195 -2.41 -8.04 -1.19
CA SER A 195 -2.07 -7.31 0.02
C SER A 195 -0.70 -7.67 0.59
N VAL A 196 -0.17 -8.86 0.31
CA VAL A 196 1.21 -9.19 0.70
C VAL A 196 2.19 -8.38 -0.14
N TRP A 197 1.96 -8.31 -1.45
CA TRP A 197 2.79 -7.53 -2.37
C TRP A 197 2.80 -6.03 -2.05
N ASP A 198 1.63 -5.44 -1.79
CA ASP A 198 1.53 -4.00 -1.43
C ASP A 198 2.30 -3.63 -0.15
N ASN A 199 2.49 -4.62 0.74
CA ASN A 199 3.02 -4.41 2.08
C ASN A 199 4.49 -4.85 2.24
N PHE A 200 5.18 -5.30 1.17
CA PHE A 200 6.58 -5.73 1.28
C PHE A 200 7.55 -4.64 1.74
N ILE A 201 7.18 -3.37 1.57
CA ILE A 201 8.00 -2.22 1.99
C ILE A 201 7.84 -1.90 3.49
N GLY A 202 6.77 -2.39 4.13
CA GLY A 202 6.32 -2.00 5.47
C GLY A 202 5.10 -1.07 5.40
N ARG A 203 4.55 -0.66 6.54
CA ARG A 203 3.29 0.13 6.61
C ARG A 203 3.43 1.55 7.19
N SER A 204 4.47 1.77 8.01
CA SER A 204 4.66 3.05 8.68
C SER A 204 5.22 4.09 7.72
N HIS A 205 4.48 5.18 7.50
CA HIS A 205 4.69 6.12 6.39
C HIS A 205 4.81 7.58 6.84
N THR A 206 5.29 7.79 8.07
CA THR A 206 5.82 9.09 8.51
C THR A 206 7.02 9.47 7.64
N LEU A 207 7.33 10.77 7.59
CA LEU A 207 8.44 11.26 6.76
C LEU A 207 9.79 10.60 7.16
N ASN A 208 10.06 10.42 8.45
CA ASN A 208 11.29 9.76 8.89
C ASN A 208 11.33 8.28 8.49
N ASN A 209 10.22 7.56 8.60
CA ASN A 209 10.15 6.15 8.20
C ASN A 209 10.29 5.97 6.68
N VAL A 210 9.75 6.90 5.87
CA VAL A 210 9.98 6.95 4.42
C VAL A 210 11.47 7.17 4.13
N ARG A 211 12.09 8.17 4.75
CA ARG A 211 13.52 8.48 4.59
C ARG A 211 14.41 7.31 5.03
N LEU A 212 14.09 6.67 6.16
CA LEU A 212 14.79 5.47 6.65
C LEU A 212 14.69 4.33 5.63
N LYS A 213 13.52 4.11 5.04
CA LYS A 213 13.35 3.07 4.02
C LYS A 213 14.20 3.34 2.79
N VAL A 214 14.24 4.59 2.32
CA VAL A 214 15.13 4.98 1.20
C VAL A 214 16.60 4.82 1.57
N PHE A 215 17.00 5.19 2.79
CA PHE A 215 18.35 4.94 3.30
C PHE A 215 18.71 3.45 3.28
N GLN A 216 17.83 2.57 3.74
CA GLN A 216 18.01 1.11 3.69
C GLN A 216 18.06 0.56 2.26
N LEU A 217 17.31 1.14 1.31
CA LEU A 217 17.38 0.73 -0.10
C LEU A 217 18.72 1.12 -0.74
N LYS A 218 19.31 2.25 -0.34
CA LYS A 218 20.63 2.69 -0.82
C LYS A 218 21.77 1.74 -0.41
N SER A 219 21.59 0.92 0.61
CA SER A 219 22.58 -0.09 1.00
C SER A 219 22.57 -1.36 0.12
N GLN A 220 21.67 -1.44 -0.86
CA GLN A 220 21.54 -2.52 -1.85
C GLN A 220 21.83 -1.95 -3.25
N PRO A 221 23.11 -1.70 -3.61
CA PRO A 221 23.48 -1.01 -4.85
C PRO A 221 22.95 -1.68 -6.11
N GLU A 222 22.75 -3.01 -6.08
CA GLU A 222 22.19 -3.79 -7.19
C GLU A 222 20.78 -3.33 -7.61
N PHE A 223 20.01 -2.69 -6.72
CA PHE A 223 18.68 -2.17 -7.07
C PHE A 223 18.71 -0.84 -7.82
N TRP A 224 19.85 -0.14 -7.83
CA TRP A 224 19.95 1.21 -8.38
C TRP A 224 20.48 1.24 -9.82
N GLU A 225 20.90 0.09 -10.34
CA GLU A 225 21.26 -0.11 -11.75
C GLU A 225 19.99 -0.30 -12.59
N VAL A 226 19.23 0.79 -12.76
CA VAL A 226 17.94 0.78 -13.46
C VAL A 226 18.02 1.55 -14.78
N ASP A 227 17.59 0.88 -15.84
CA ASP A 227 17.28 1.55 -17.10
C ASP A 227 16.04 2.44 -16.93
N THR A 228 16.29 3.74 -16.98
CA THR A 228 15.25 4.77 -16.92
C THR A 228 14.72 5.13 -18.31
N THR A 229 15.33 4.59 -19.37
CA THR A 229 14.79 4.62 -20.72
C THR A 229 13.70 3.56 -20.86
N GLY A 230 12.71 3.81 -21.70
CA GLY A 230 11.50 2.98 -21.81
C GLY A 230 10.24 3.76 -21.46
N ASN A 231 9.10 3.13 -21.72
CA ASN A 231 7.79 3.75 -21.49
C ASN A 231 6.94 2.90 -20.52
N ILE A 232 5.77 3.42 -20.18
CA ILE A 232 4.86 2.79 -19.21
C ILE A 232 4.46 1.35 -19.58
N PHE A 233 4.38 1.02 -20.88
CA PHE A 233 4.07 -0.33 -21.33
C PHE A 233 5.22 -1.28 -20.99
N ASP A 234 6.47 -0.90 -21.26
CA ASP A 234 7.65 -1.72 -20.96
C ASP A 234 7.71 -2.04 -19.46
N TRP A 235 7.48 -1.03 -18.61
CA TRP A 235 7.53 -1.19 -17.17
C TRP A 235 6.43 -2.11 -16.64
N ILE A 236 5.23 -2.06 -17.23
CA ILE A 236 4.15 -2.98 -16.88
C ILE A 236 4.42 -4.40 -17.37
N GLN A 237 5.04 -4.57 -18.53
CA GLN A 237 5.45 -5.89 -19.01
C GLN A 237 6.49 -6.53 -18.08
N GLU A 238 7.41 -5.74 -17.52
CA GLU A 238 8.32 -6.22 -16.47
C GLU A 238 7.57 -6.65 -15.20
N SER A 239 6.58 -5.85 -14.76
CA SER A 239 5.70 -6.22 -13.63
C SER A 239 4.95 -7.53 -13.91
N HIS A 240 4.41 -7.69 -15.11
CA HIS A 240 3.68 -8.89 -15.51
C HIS A 240 4.59 -10.11 -15.55
N LYS A 241 5.79 -9.98 -16.11
CA LYS A 241 6.80 -11.03 -16.12
C LYS A 241 7.14 -11.47 -14.69
N LEU A 242 7.39 -10.53 -13.78
CA LEU A 242 7.64 -10.86 -12.37
C LEU A 242 6.44 -11.52 -11.69
N ALA A 243 5.22 -11.13 -12.08
CA ALA A 243 4.03 -11.76 -11.54
C ALA A 243 3.96 -13.24 -11.96
N VAL A 244 4.18 -13.53 -13.25
CA VAL A 244 4.23 -14.89 -13.79
C VAL A 244 5.34 -15.73 -13.16
N GLU A 245 6.55 -15.18 -13.06
CA GLU A 245 7.74 -15.92 -12.63
C GLU A 245 7.83 -16.10 -11.11
N TYR A 246 7.29 -15.16 -10.32
CA TYR A 246 7.52 -15.13 -8.87
C TYR A 246 6.25 -14.90 -8.04
N ALA A 247 5.35 -14.00 -8.44
CA ALA A 247 4.21 -13.68 -7.58
C ALA A 247 3.21 -14.83 -7.49
N TYR A 248 2.91 -15.47 -8.61
CA TYR A 248 2.03 -16.64 -8.70
C TYR A 248 2.85 -17.93 -8.64
N ASP A 249 3.45 -18.17 -7.47
CA ASP A 249 4.25 -19.35 -7.14
C ASP A 249 3.55 -20.67 -7.46
N ASP A 250 4.32 -21.72 -7.76
CA ASP A 250 3.78 -23.07 -8.05
C ASP A 250 2.87 -23.59 -6.93
N ALA A 251 3.13 -23.27 -5.66
CA ALA A 251 2.25 -23.65 -4.57
C ALA A 251 0.85 -23.02 -4.70
N ILE A 252 0.76 -21.82 -5.27
CA ILE A 252 -0.50 -21.15 -5.59
C ILE A 252 -1.15 -21.84 -6.77
N LEU A 253 -0.42 -22.02 -7.88
CA LEU A 253 -0.94 -22.58 -9.12
C LEU A 253 -1.47 -24.01 -8.90
N ASN A 254 -0.76 -24.83 -8.12
CA ASN A 254 -1.20 -26.18 -7.75
C ASN A 254 -2.40 -26.16 -6.80
N ALA A 255 -2.45 -25.22 -5.85
CA ALA A 255 -3.53 -25.17 -4.87
C ALA A 255 -4.87 -24.72 -5.46
N ILE A 256 -4.87 -23.97 -6.55
CA ILE A 256 -6.10 -23.43 -7.16
C ILE A 256 -6.72 -24.34 -8.21
N GLU A 257 -6.09 -25.47 -8.54
CA GLU A 257 -6.64 -26.45 -9.48
C GLU A 257 -8.04 -26.92 -9.03
N GLY A 258 -8.95 -27.07 -9.99
CA GLY A 258 -10.35 -27.42 -9.74
C GLY A 258 -11.22 -26.28 -9.21
N THR A 259 -12.44 -26.62 -8.78
CA THR A 259 -13.50 -25.65 -8.45
C THR A 259 -13.97 -25.66 -6.99
N GLU A 260 -13.53 -26.62 -6.18
CA GLU A 260 -13.93 -26.77 -4.77
C GLU A 260 -13.35 -25.69 -3.85
N ASP A 261 -13.93 -25.40 -2.69
CA ASP A 261 -13.34 -24.40 -1.79
C ASP A 261 -11.95 -24.81 -1.31
N ILE A 262 -10.96 -23.92 -1.51
CA ILE A 262 -9.58 -24.16 -1.09
C ILE A 262 -9.30 -23.48 0.26
N PRO A 263 -8.58 -24.15 1.18
CA PRO A 263 -8.11 -23.49 2.39
C PRO A 263 -7.13 -22.37 2.04
N PRO A 264 -6.88 -21.42 2.97
CA PRO A 264 -5.84 -20.42 2.77
C PRO A 264 -4.49 -21.05 2.45
N ILE A 265 -3.85 -20.58 1.38
CA ILE A 265 -2.61 -21.16 0.84
C ILE A 265 -1.43 -20.83 1.76
N VAL A 266 -0.60 -21.83 2.04
CA VAL A 266 0.64 -21.67 2.80
C VAL A 266 1.79 -21.49 1.81
N LEU A 267 2.44 -20.33 1.86
CA LEU A 267 3.65 -20.06 1.10
C LEU A 267 4.89 -20.25 1.98
N PRO A 268 6.00 -20.79 1.44
CA PRO A 268 7.23 -20.97 2.19
C PRO A 268 7.87 -19.62 2.55
N GLU A 269 8.70 -19.58 3.58
CA GLU A 269 9.44 -18.35 3.95
C GLU A 269 10.34 -17.83 2.82
N SER A 270 10.89 -18.75 2.01
CA SER A 270 11.67 -18.43 0.82
C SER A 270 10.88 -17.60 -0.21
N TYR A 271 9.57 -17.80 -0.32
CA TYR A 271 8.70 -16.98 -1.15
C TYR A 271 8.73 -15.52 -0.68
N TYR A 272 8.42 -15.28 0.60
CA TYR A 272 8.34 -13.93 1.16
C TYR A 272 9.67 -13.18 1.07
N LYS A 273 10.79 -13.90 1.24
CA LYS A 273 12.13 -13.32 1.09
C LYS A 273 12.36 -12.85 -0.35
N GLN A 274 12.18 -13.74 -1.33
CA GLN A 274 12.41 -13.45 -2.75
C GLN A 274 11.44 -12.40 -3.28
N ALA A 275 10.14 -12.56 -3.03
CA ALA A 275 9.12 -11.60 -3.41
C ALA A 275 9.37 -10.21 -2.80
N GLY A 276 9.85 -10.16 -1.55
CA GLY A 276 10.27 -8.91 -0.91
C GLY A 276 11.49 -8.26 -1.56
N GLU A 277 12.47 -9.04 -2.03
CA GLU A 277 13.62 -8.54 -2.80
C GLU A 277 13.18 -7.94 -4.14
N HIS A 278 12.34 -8.66 -4.89
CA HIS A 278 11.74 -8.13 -6.13
C HIS A 278 10.92 -6.87 -5.88
N ALA A 279 10.10 -6.84 -4.83
CA ALA A 279 9.30 -5.66 -4.48
C ALA A 279 10.17 -4.42 -4.21
N ARG A 280 11.28 -4.58 -3.46
CA ARG A 280 12.24 -3.50 -3.21
C ARG A 280 12.90 -3.01 -4.50
N ALA A 281 13.34 -3.91 -5.37
CA ALA A 281 13.90 -3.55 -6.67
C ALA A 281 12.89 -2.78 -7.53
N ARG A 282 11.61 -3.20 -7.54
CA ARG A 282 10.53 -2.51 -8.27
C ARG A 282 10.23 -1.11 -7.74
N VAL A 283 10.26 -0.92 -6.43
CA VAL A 283 10.10 0.40 -5.81
C VAL A 283 11.23 1.36 -6.18
N VAL A 284 12.49 0.88 -6.18
CA VAL A 284 13.62 1.69 -6.64
C VAL A 284 13.47 2.04 -8.11
N ALA A 285 13.16 1.05 -8.96
CA ALA A 285 12.95 1.28 -10.38
C ALA A 285 11.85 2.29 -10.68
N ALA A 286 10.71 2.18 -9.98
CA ALA A 286 9.60 3.12 -10.09
C ALA A 286 10.03 4.55 -9.74
N GLY A 287 10.76 4.72 -8.64
CA GLY A 287 11.22 6.03 -8.20
C GLY A 287 12.21 6.69 -9.18
N LEU A 288 13.15 5.90 -9.70
CA LEU A 288 14.14 6.39 -10.67
C LEU A 288 13.51 6.77 -12.02
N ARG A 289 12.57 5.94 -12.51
CA ARG A 289 11.83 6.21 -13.75
C ARG A 289 10.88 7.39 -13.60
N LEU A 290 10.18 7.50 -12.47
CA LEU A 290 9.36 8.66 -12.15
C LEU A 290 10.21 9.94 -12.08
N GLY A 291 11.38 9.86 -11.43
CA GLY A 291 12.35 10.96 -11.41
C GLY A 291 12.74 11.41 -12.82
N ALA A 292 13.10 10.47 -13.70
CA ALA A 292 13.44 10.76 -15.09
C ALA A 292 12.28 11.40 -15.88
N MET A 293 11.04 10.90 -15.72
CA MET A 293 9.84 11.50 -16.34
C MET A 293 9.62 12.96 -15.92
N LEU A 294 10.00 13.30 -14.70
CA LEU A 294 9.88 14.64 -14.13
C LEU A 294 11.09 15.55 -14.46
N GLY A 295 12.03 15.07 -15.29
CA GLY A 295 13.25 15.79 -15.67
C GLY A 295 14.37 15.73 -14.63
N GLY A 296 14.25 14.82 -13.66
CA GLY A 296 15.29 14.52 -12.67
C GLY A 296 16.46 13.75 -13.27
N LYS A 297 17.57 13.76 -12.54
CA LYS A 297 18.79 13.06 -12.92
C LYS A 297 19.29 12.21 -11.76
N GLN A 298 19.72 10.99 -12.06
CA GLN A 298 20.23 10.08 -11.03
C GLN A 298 21.48 10.64 -10.31
N GLU A 299 22.26 11.49 -10.97
CA GLU A 299 23.42 12.18 -10.38
C GLU A 299 23.06 13.09 -9.20
N HIS A 300 21.81 13.58 -9.13
CA HIS A 300 21.32 14.38 -8.02
C HIS A 300 20.97 13.56 -6.78
N ILE A 301 20.82 12.23 -6.93
CA ILE A 301 20.56 11.35 -5.79
C ILE A 301 21.73 11.52 -4.84
N ALA A 302 21.45 12.09 -3.67
CA ALA A 302 22.46 12.28 -2.65
C ALA A 302 23.07 10.91 -2.31
N LYS A 303 24.28 10.66 -2.81
CA LYS A 303 25.02 9.40 -2.60
C LYS A 303 25.35 9.18 -1.12
N ASN A 304 25.27 10.24 -0.31
CA ASN A 304 25.69 10.26 1.08
C ASN A 304 24.63 10.91 1.98
N GLN A 305 23.52 10.22 2.25
CA GLN A 305 22.93 10.34 3.59
C GLN A 305 23.85 9.53 4.50
N THR A 306 24.79 10.19 5.18
CA THR A 306 25.78 9.52 6.05
C THR A 306 25.21 9.15 7.42
N THR A 307 24.02 9.66 7.74
CA THR A 307 23.34 9.42 9.02
C THR A 307 22.01 8.73 8.76
N GLU A 308 21.81 7.60 9.44
CA GLU A 308 20.56 6.84 9.42
C GLU A 308 19.45 7.69 10.05
N PRO A 309 18.33 7.93 9.36
CA PRO A 309 17.18 8.62 9.94
C PRO A 309 16.62 7.86 11.14
N ALA A 310 16.14 8.57 12.16
CA ALA A 310 15.50 7.94 13.31
C ALA A 310 14.21 7.20 12.89
N TYR A 311 13.96 6.02 13.46
CA TYR A 311 12.70 5.31 13.27
C TYR A 311 11.59 5.89 14.18
N ASP A 312 10.47 6.29 13.59
CA ASP A 312 9.31 6.75 14.37
C ASP A 312 8.47 5.55 14.81
N SER A 313 8.55 5.20 16.09
CA SER A 313 7.89 4.03 16.69
C SER A 313 6.37 4.15 16.88
N GLU A 314 5.75 5.28 16.51
CA GLU A 314 4.33 5.55 16.77
C GLU A 314 3.36 4.63 16.02
N VAL A 315 3.85 3.86 15.05
CA VAL A 315 3.09 2.83 14.33
C VAL A 315 3.87 1.51 14.36
N GLU A 316 3.38 0.49 15.08
CA GLU A 316 3.95 -0.87 15.02
C GLU A 316 3.89 -1.40 13.58
N ASP A 317 5.06 -1.52 12.93
CA ASP A 317 5.19 -2.13 11.61
C ASP A 317 5.15 -3.67 11.75
N ARG A 318 3.94 -4.23 11.64
CA ARG A 318 3.80 -5.69 11.50
C ARG A 318 4.12 -6.08 10.07
N SER A 319 5.40 -6.40 9.83
CA SER A 319 5.87 -7.02 8.60
C SER A 319 5.00 -8.24 8.21
N PRO A 320 4.79 -8.55 6.92
CA PRO A 320 4.13 -9.80 6.51
C PRO A 320 4.82 -11.08 7.02
N LEU A 321 6.08 -10.97 7.48
CA LEU A 321 6.78 -12.05 8.17
C LEU A 321 6.27 -12.28 9.61
N ALA A 322 5.64 -11.29 10.24
CA ALA A 322 5.29 -11.28 11.67
C ALA A 322 3.91 -11.87 12.01
N ALA A 323 3.22 -12.52 11.07
CA ALA A 323 2.02 -13.28 11.41
C ALA A 323 2.41 -14.60 12.08
N GLU A 324 2.52 -14.60 13.41
CA GLU A 324 2.68 -15.82 14.17
C GLU A 324 1.49 -16.77 13.96
N PRO A 325 1.73 -18.08 13.78
CA PRO A 325 0.65 -19.05 13.73
C PRO A 325 0.04 -19.18 15.12
N THR A 326 -1.24 -18.83 15.25
CA THR A 326 -2.01 -19.16 16.46
C THR A 326 -2.14 -20.68 16.58
N SER A 327 -1.21 -21.31 17.28
CA SER A 327 -1.38 -22.67 17.79
C SER A 327 -1.08 -22.67 19.28
N ARG A 328 -2.08 -23.09 20.07
CA ARG A 328 -1.94 -23.36 21.50
C ARG A 328 -0.95 -24.50 21.68
N VAL A 329 0.22 -24.24 22.24
CA VAL A 329 0.98 -25.26 22.98
C VAL A 329 1.58 -24.62 24.23
N ASN A 330 1.24 -25.20 25.38
CA ASN A 330 1.86 -24.91 26.67
C ASN A 330 3.33 -25.31 26.65
N ALA A 331 4.25 -24.39 26.91
CA ALA A 331 5.51 -24.69 27.59
C ALA A 331 6.10 -23.40 28.20
N LYS A 332 6.72 -23.57 29.37
CA LYS A 332 7.06 -22.54 30.34
C LYS A 332 8.19 -21.60 29.88
N ALA A 333 8.07 -20.39 30.42
CA ALA A 333 9.02 -19.27 30.47
C ALA A 333 10.50 -19.61 30.67
N ASP A 334 11.37 -18.75 30.14
CA ASP A 334 12.23 -17.94 31.00
C ASP A 334 12.75 -16.67 30.29
N ILE A 335 12.23 -15.49 30.68
CA ILE A 335 12.94 -14.20 30.55
C ILE A 335 12.55 -13.32 31.75
N SER A 336 13.51 -13.10 32.65
CA SER A 336 13.56 -12.00 33.62
C SER A 336 14.15 -10.75 32.91
N SER A 337 13.94 -9.49 33.29
CA SER A 337 13.22 -8.84 34.39
C SER A 337 13.25 -7.32 34.17
N SER A 338 12.19 -6.61 34.55
CA SER A 338 12.25 -5.29 35.22
C SER A 338 10.84 -4.84 35.68
N PRO A 339 10.74 -4.02 36.73
CA PRO A 339 9.78 -4.24 37.81
C PRO A 339 8.39 -3.67 37.51
N THR A 340 7.38 -4.52 37.69
CA THR A 340 5.96 -4.16 37.64
C THR A 340 5.57 -3.41 38.90
N THR A 341 5.51 -2.09 38.79
CA THR A 341 4.97 -1.20 39.81
C THR A 341 3.46 -1.42 39.97
N GLY A 342 3.05 -2.41 40.78
CA GLY A 342 1.80 -2.48 41.55
C GLY A 342 0.41 -2.33 40.90
N TYR A 343 0.27 -1.82 39.67
CA TYR A 343 -1.00 -1.35 39.12
C TYR A 343 -1.36 -2.12 37.83
N TRP A 344 -2.65 -2.17 37.51
CA TRP A 344 -3.24 -2.84 36.35
C TRP A 344 -4.06 -1.86 35.52
N LEU A 345 -3.65 -1.64 34.26
CA LEU A 345 -4.32 -0.75 33.31
C LEU A 345 -5.25 -1.55 32.41
N ASN A 346 -6.53 -1.17 32.38
CA ASN A 346 -7.43 -1.59 31.32
C ASN A 346 -7.13 -0.78 30.06
N THR A 347 -6.61 -1.42 29.02
CA THR A 347 -6.18 -0.72 27.79
C THR A 347 -7.34 -0.30 26.90
N SER A 348 -8.56 -0.80 27.15
CA SER A 348 -9.75 -0.40 26.39
C SER A 348 -10.41 0.86 26.94
N SER A 349 -10.42 1.04 28.27
CA SER A 349 -10.97 2.25 28.91
C SER A 349 -9.90 3.26 29.35
N ASN A 350 -8.62 2.89 29.27
CA ASN A 350 -7.49 3.64 29.78
C ASN A 350 -7.60 3.99 31.28
N VAL A 351 -8.13 3.04 32.08
CA VAL A 351 -8.32 3.18 33.54
C VAL A 351 -7.37 2.25 34.30
N ARG A 352 -6.65 2.81 35.28
CA ARG A 352 -5.69 2.13 36.14
C ARG A 352 -6.33 1.70 37.46
N HIS A 353 -5.98 0.49 37.91
CA HIS A 353 -6.47 -0.14 39.12
C HIS A 353 -5.31 -0.64 39.99
N ASN A 354 -5.38 -0.43 41.30
CA ASN A 354 -4.45 -0.99 42.27
C ASN A 354 -4.93 -2.34 42.80
N PRO A 355 -4.10 -3.09 43.55
CA PRO A 355 -4.39 -4.47 43.94
C PRO A 355 -5.63 -4.66 44.82
N SER A 356 -6.17 -3.60 45.44
CA SER A 356 -7.41 -3.68 46.23
C SER A 356 -8.68 -3.55 45.38
N CYS A 357 -8.55 -3.24 44.09
CA CYS A 357 -9.68 -3.08 43.18
C CYS A 357 -10.15 -4.40 42.58
N THR A 358 -11.46 -4.62 42.51
CA THR A 358 -12.08 -5.81 41.88
C THR A 358 -11.75 -5.97 40.39
N ASN A 359 -11.35 -4.89 39.73
CA ASN A 359 -10.93 -4.88 38.32
C ASN A 359 -9.42 -5.08 38.13
N PHE A 360 -8.63 -5.19 39.21
CA PHE A 360 -7.21 -5.52 39.11
C PHE A 360 -7.03 -6.91 38.54
N LYS A 361 -6.29 -7.04 37.43
CA LYS A 361 -6.07 -8.30 36.69
C LYS A 361 -7.33 -8.99 36.16
N ASN A 362 -8.48 -8.32 36.18
CA ASN A 362 -9.77 -8.93 35.85
C ASN A 362 -10.44 -8.31 34.60
N THR A 363 -9.65 -7.63 33.76
CA THR A 363 -10.15 -7.00 32.53
C THR A 363 -9.72 -7.80 31.29
N LYS A 364 -10.63 -7.97 30.33
CA LYS A 364 -10.38 -8.75 29.08
C LYS A 364 -9.17 -8.24 28.28
N ARG A 365 -8.85 -6.95 28.39
CA ARG A 365 -7.66 -6.33 27.78
C ARG A 365 -7.00 -5.47 28.85
N GLY A 366 -6.00 -6.02 29.55
CA GLY A 366 -5.25 -5.26 30.56
C GLY A 366 -3.80 -5.69 30.67
N ARG A 367 -2.98 -4.80 31.21
CA ARG A 367 -1.55 -5.04 31.48
C ARG A 367 -1.13 -4.41 32.78
N HIS A 368 -0.01 -4.88 33.33
CA HIS A 368 0.67 -4.13 34.38
C HIS A 368 1.16 -2.78 33.86
N CYS A 369 1.11 -1.77 34.72
CA CYS A 369 1.36 -0.39 34.35
C CYS A 369 2.06 0.38 35.47
N ARG A 370 2.55 1.57 35.14
CA ARG A 370 3.16 2.51 36.11
C ARG A 370 2.12 3.39 36.80
N PRO A 371 2.45 3.99 37.96
CA PRO A 371 1.50 4.82 38.72
C PRO A 371 1.06 6.09 37.97
N ASP A 372 1.76 6.47 36.91
CA ASP A 372 1.48 7.62 36.05
C ASP A 372 0.76 7.25 34.74
N GLU A 373 0.59 5.95 34.43
CA GLU A 373 -0.06 5.50 33.20
C GLU A 373 -1.59 5.41 33.33
N GLY A 374 -2.31 6.09 32.43
CA GLY A 374 -3.78 6.06 32.37
C GLY A 374 -4.47 6.84 33.50
N LYS A 375 -5.81 6.86 33.46
CA LYS A 375 -6.62 7.58 34.45
C LYS A 375 -6.81 6.72 35.71
N PRO A 376 -6.65 7.26 36.93
CA PRO A 376 -6.91 6.50 38.14
C PRO A 376 -8.38 6.07 38.22
N CYS A 377 -8.64 4.84 38.66
CA CYS A 377 -9.99 4.38 38.90
C CYS A 377 -10.64 5.21 40.00
N GLY A 378 -11.83 5.76 39.73
CA GLY A 378 -12.56 6.59 40.71
C GLY A 378 -13.00 5.87 41.99
N ILE A 379 -12.82 4.54 42.07
CA ILE A 379 -13.15 3.74 43.26
C ILE A 379 -11.91 3.46 44.10
N CYS A 380 -10.81 2.98 43.49
CA CYS A 380 -9.61 2.61 44.23
C CYS A 380 -8.50 3.68 44.22
N GLY A 381 -8.64 4.75 43.42
CA GLY A 381 -7.65 5.83 43.33
C GLY A 381 -6.56 5.63 42.29
N GLY A 382 -6.66 4.56 41.47
CA GLY A 382 -5.58 4.18 40.57
C GLY A 382 -4.69 3.16 41.24
#